data_AF-A0A3C0FYC2-F1
#
_entry.id   AF-A0A3C0FYC2-F1
#
_cell.length_a   1.000
_cell.length_b   1.000
_cell.length_c   1.000
_cell.angle_alpha   90.00
_cell.angle_beta   90.00
_cell.angle_gamma   90.00
#
_symmetry.space_group_name_H-M   'P 1'
#
loop_
_entity.id
_entity.type
_entity.pdbx_description
1 polymer ?
#
loop_
_entity_poly.entity_id
_entity_poly.type
_entity_poly.pdbx_seq_one_letter_code
_entity_poly.pdbx_strand_id
1 'polypeptide(L)'
;MADAVATQTIQDGAQHAIFKFTNVSDGTGESAVTKIDVSGLTTNPVTGMSCSSVSIEKISFSNIGMGVKILFDADTDVLAIQLPADWSDEFDFSDFSGIPDNAGTGATGDVKFTTVGHSSGDVYSIVMTVVKHYTNPS
;
A
#
# COMPACT_ATOMS: atom_id res chain seq x y z
N MET A 1 -3.10 23.12 6.72
CA MET A 1 -1.71 22.98 6.25
C MET A 1 -1.65 21.52 5.90
N ALA A 2 -1.63 21.14 4.62
CA ALA A 2 -1.90 19.76 4.22
C ALA A 2 -1.14 18.70 5.04
N ASP A 3 -1.75 17.53 5.21
CA ASP A 3 -1.16 16.35 5.84
C ASP A 3 0.35 16.21 5.54
N ALA A 4 1.17 16.01 6.58
CA ALA A 4 2.60 15.80 6.43
C ALA A 4 2.88 14.33 6.09
N VAL A 5 2.77 14.01 4.80
CA VAL A 5 2.92 12.65 4.26
C VAL A 5 4.37 12.40 3.82
N ALA A 6 4.90 11.22 4.10
CA ALA A 6 6.15 10.75 3.54
C ALA A 6 6.07 9.28 3.11
N THR A 7 6.72 8.98 1.98
CA THR A 7 6.93 7.63 1.44
C THR A 7 8.42 7.40 1.29
N GLN A 8 8.89 6.25 1.76
CA GLN A 8 10.28 5.81 1.63
C GLN A 8 10.32 4.39 1.08
N THR A 9 11.01 4.20 -0.05
CA THR A 9 11.39 2.87 -0.53
C THR A 9 12.60 2.38 0.29
N ILE A 10 12.42 1.30 1.04
CA ILE A 10 13.50 0.64 1.79
C ILE A 10 14.24 -0.32 0.87
N GLN A 11 13.49 -1.07 0.06
CA GLN A 11 14.03 -2.01 -0.91
C GLN A 11 13.10 -2.09 -2.12
N ASP A 12 13.68 -2.21 -3.32
CA ASP A 12 12.94 -2.54 -4.53
C ASP A 12 13.72 -3.61 -5.31
N GLY A 13 13.49 -4.87 -4.94
CA GLY A 13 14.16 -6.01 -5.51
C GLY A 13 13.44 -6.58 -6.74
N ALA A 14 13.99 -7.68 -7.26
CA ALA A 14 13.40 -8.39 -8.39
C ALA A 14 12.07 -9.09 -8.06
N GLN A 15 11.80 -9.45 -6.81
CA GLN A 15 10.55 -10.12 -6.43
C GLN A 15 9.85 -9.45 -5.26
N HIS A 16 10.59 -8.89 -4.30
CA HIS A 16 10.02 -8.19 -3.15
C HIS A 16 10.41 -6.71 -3.16
N ALA A 17 9.46 -5.85 -2.84
CA ALA A 17 9.70 -4.45 -2.52
C ALA A 17 9.17 -4.14 -1.12
N ILE A 18 9.87 -3.25 -0.41
CA ILE A 18 9.58 -2.87 0.98
C ILE A 18 9.49 -1.36 1.04
N PHE A 19 8.39 -0.86 1.60
CA PHE A 19 8.11 0.56 1.72
C PHE A 19 7.77 0.93 3.15
N LYS A 20 8.07 2.17 3.52
CA LYS A 20 7.60 2.82 4.74
C LYS A 20 6.80 4.05 4.38
N PHE A 21 5.64 4.18 5.01
CA PHE A 21 4.71 5.29 4.84
C PHE A 21 4.44 5.92 6.20
N THR A 22 4.42 7.24 6.26
CA THR A 22 4.03 7.99 7.45
C THR A 22 3.12 9.15 7.08
N ASN A 23 2.21 9.50 7.97
CA ASN A 23 1.38 10.70 7.87
C ASN A 23 1.20 11.31 9.26
N VAL A 24 1.27 12.64 9.33
CA VAL A 24 0.71 13.44 10.43
C VAL A 24 -0.42 14.28 9.86
N SER A 25 -1.66 14.00 10.27
CA SER A 25 -2.83 14.59 9.66
C SER A 25 -3.05 16.03 10.10
N ASP A 26 -3.50 16.88 9.19
CA ASP A 26 -3.98 18.22 9.47
C ASP A 26 -5.49 18.28 9.75
N GLY A 27 -6.16 17.12 9.72
CA GLY A 27 -7.61 16.97 9.88
C GLY A 27 -8.38 16.85 8.57
N THR A 28 -7.71 16.85 7.41
CA THR A 28 -8.35 16.60 6.10
C THR A 28 -8.15 15.17 5.59
N GLY A 29 -7.12 14.49 6.09
CA GLY A 29 -6.84 13.09 5.77
C GLY A 29 -6.47 12.84 4.32
N GLU A 30 -6.40 11.55 3.97
CA GLU A 30 -6.07 11.09 2.63
C GLU A 30 -7.26 10.38 2.00
N SER A 31 -7.46 10.60 0.70
CA SER A 31 -8.49 9.95 -0.10
C SER A 31 -7.86 9.39 -1.37
N ALA A 32 -7.80 8.06 -1.46
CA ALA A 32 -7.29 7.31 -2.61
C ALA A 32 -5.89 7.75 -3.09
N VAL A 33 -5.00 8.06 -2.15
CA VAL A 33 -3.62 8.52 -2.48
C VAL A 33 -2.77 7.31 -2.86
N THR A 34 -2.23 7.31 -4.08
CA THR A 34 -1.30 6.26 -4.55
C THR A 34 -0.03 6.25 -3.70
N LYS A 35 0.23 5.12 -3.05
CA LYS A 35 1.40 4.90 -2.19
C LYS A 35 2.44 4.01 -2.86
N ILE A 36 1.98 3.02 -3.64
CA ILE A 36 2.82 2.19 -4.49
C ILE A 36 2.29 2.33 -5.91
N ASP A 37 3.10 2.94 -6.77
CA ASP A 37 2.92 2.96 -8.22
C ASP A 37 3.77 1.82 -8.81
N VAL A 38 3.13 0.78 -9.32
CA VAL A 38 3.84 -0.42 -9.80
C VAL A 38 4.62 -0.15 -11.09
N SER A 39 4.16 0.83 -11.88
CA SER A 39 4.84 1.22 -13.12
C SER A 39 6.18 1.91 -12.86
N GLY A 40 6.34 2.51 -11.67
CA GLY A 40 7.57 3.12 -11.20
C GLY A 40 8.57 2.16 -10.55
N LEU A 41 8.22 0.89 -10.35
CA LEU A 41 9.10 -0.11 -9.72
C LEU A 41 10.14 -0.66 -10.70
N THR A 42 11.25 -1.12 -10.15
CA THR A 42 12.37 -1.71 -10.90
C THR A 42 11.87 -2.89 -11.74
N THR A 43 12.28 -2.96 -13.01
CA THR A 43 11.91 -4.06 -13.89
C THR A 43 12.55 -5.37 -13.45
N ASN A 44 12.00 -6.49 -13.90
CA ASN A 44 12.63 -7.79 -13.67
C ASN A 44 14.02 -7.82 -14.33
N PRO A 45 15.12 -8.06 -13.61
CA PRO A 45 16.47 -7.96 -14.16
C PRO A 45 16.81 -9.07 -15.17
N VAL A 46 16.03 -10.16 -15.20
CA VAL A 46 16.25 -11.29 -16.13
C VAL A 46 15.36 -11.16 -17.37
N THR A 47 14.07 -10.85 -17.20
CA THR A 47 13.11 -10.78 -18.31
C THR A 47 12.96 -9.38 -18.90
N GLY A 48 13.37 -8.33 -18.19
CA GLY A 48 13.18 -6.93 -18.57
C GLY A 48 11.75 -6.42 -18.46
N MET A 49 10.81 -7.23 -17.95
CA MET A 49 9.39 -6.88 -17.85
C MET A 49 9.15 -5.87 -16.72
N SER A 50 8.25 -4.91 -16.96
CA SER A 50 7.74 -4.00 -15.92
C SER A 50 6.85 -4.74 -14.94
N CYS A 51 6.83 -4.29 -13.69
CA CYS A 51 5.89 -4.79 -12.69
C CYS A 51 4.47 -4.44 -13.14
N SER A 52 3.57 -5.43 -13.15
CA SER A 52 2.17 -5.28 -13.57
C SER A 52 1.20 -5.22 -12.40
N SER A 53 1.54 -5.86 -11.28
CA SER A 53 0.74 -5.82 -10.06
C SER A 53 1.58 -6.24 -8.87
N VAL A 54 1.05 -6.01 -7.66
CA VAL A 54 1.67 -6.47 -6.42
C VAL A 54 0.69 -7.26 -5.56
N SER A 55 1.22 -8.22 -4.80
CA SER A 55 0.49 -8.86 -3.70
C SER A 55 1.05 -8.36 -2.37
N ILE A 56 0.18 -8.12 -1.40
CA ILE A 56 0.59 -7.63 -0.08
C ILE A 56 1.00 -8.81 0.78
N GLU A 57 2.30 -8.95 1.05
CA GLU A 57 2.85 -10.09 1.80
C GLU A 57 2.88 -9.84 3.30
N LYS A 58 3.27 -8.63 3.71
CA LYS A 58 3.41 -8.30 5.13
C LYS A 58 3.12 -6.83 5.39
N ILE A 59 2.44 -6.54 6.49
CA ILE A 59 2.13 -5.18 6.93
C ILE A 59 2.49 -5.07 8.41
N SER A 60 3.36 -4.14 8.78
CA SER A 60 3.56 -3.72 10.16
C SER A 60 3.07 -2.29 10.30
N PHE A 61 2.17 -2.02 11.23
CA PHE A 61 1.56 -0.70 11.36
C PHE A 61 1.44 -0.23 12.81
N SER A 62 1.39 1.08 12.97
CA SER A 62 1.04 1.76 14.21
C SER A 62 0.22 2.99 13.86
N ASN A 63 -1.01 3.03 14.35
CA ASN A 63 -2.00 4.06 14.08
C ASN A 63 -2.43 4.71 15.40
N ILE A 64 -2.53 6.04 15.42
CA ILE A 64 -2.96 6.82 16.58
C ILE A 64 -3.99 7.84 16.09
N GLY A 65 -5.21 7.78 16.64
CA GLY A 65 -6.32 8.67 16.31
C GLY A 65 -7.03 8.40 14.98
N MET A 66 -6.36 7.79 14.00
CA MET A 66 -6.94 7.48 12.68
C MET A 66 -6.72 6.03 12.23
N GLY A 67 -7.66 5.50 11.43
CA GLY A 67 -7.48 4.25 10.70
C GLY A 67 -7.01 4.48 9.26
N VAL A 68 -6.56 3.42 8.59
CA VAL A 68 -6.12 3.47 7.19
C VAL A 68 -6.74 2.32 6.40
N LYS A 69 -7.44 2.63 5.32
CA LYS A 69 -7.85 1.66 4.31
C LYS A 69 -6.76 1.55 3.26
N ILE A 70 -6.33 0.31 3.00
CA ILE A 70 -5.44 -0.04 1.91
C ILE A 70 -6.31 -0.57 0.78
N LEU A 71 -6.15 0.02 -0.40
CA LEU A 71 -6.98 -0.20 -1.56
C LEU A 71 -6.12 -0.64 -2.74
N PHE A 72 -6.65 -1.53 -3.57
CA PHE A 72 -6.14 -1.77 -4.92
C PHE A 72 -6.83 -0.84 -5.91
N ASP A 73 -6.03 -0.23 -6.79
CA ASP A 73 -6.50 0.77 -7.75
C ASP A 73 -7.20 0.13 -8.96
N ALA A 74 -8.37 0.67 -9.29
CA ALA A 74 -9.17 0.35 -10.48
C ALA A 74 -10.13 1.51 -10.78
N ASP A 75 -10.99 1.37 -11.79
CA ASP A 75 -12.08 2.33 -12.06
C ASP A 75 -12.92 2.60 -10.80
N THR A 76 -13.05 1.59 -9.94
CA THR A 76 -13.53 1.70 -8.57
C THR A 76 -12.59 0.94 -7.66
N ASP A 77 -11.82 1.69 -6.85
CA ASP A 77 -10.85 1.14 -5.90
C ASP A 77 -11.48 0.06 -5.01
N VAL A 78 -10.78 -1.07 -4.84
CA VAL A 78 -11.24 -2.23 -4.06
C VAL A 78 -10.49 -2.30 -2.73
N LEU A 79 -11.20 -2.55 -1.63
CA LEU A 79 -10.59 -2.69 -0.32
C LEU A 79 -9.77 -3.98 -0.24
N ALA A 80 -8.46 -3.84 0.02
CA ALA A 80 -7.59 -4.94 0.38
C ALA A 80 -7.74 -5.28 1.88
N ILE A 81 -7.50 -4.28 2.73
CA ILE A 81 -7.61 -4.40 4.19
C ILE A 81 -7.81 -3.03 4.83
N GLN A 82 -8.47 -2.99 5.99
CA GLN A 82 -8.53 -1.80 6.82
C GLN A 82 -7.73 -2.01 8.10
N LEU A 83 -6.81 -1.08 8.37
CA LEU A 83 -6.05 -0.97 9.61
C LEU A 83 -6.84 -0.11 10.60
N PRO A 84 -7.16 -0.61 11.81
CA PRO A 84 -7.93 0.14 12.80
C PRO A 84 -7.17 1.35 13.36
N ALA A 85 -7.92 2.30 13.93
CA ALA A 85 -7.35 3.41 14.71
C ALA A 85 -6.89 2.93 16.09
N ASP A 86 -5.97 3.67 16.70
CA ASP A 86 -5.45 3.42 18.06
C ASP A 86 -4.94 1.99 18.29
N TRP A 87 -4.27 1.46 17.27
CA TRP A 87 -3.77 0.09 17.28
C TRP A 87 -2.43 -0.03 16.58
N SER A 88 -1.67 -1.03 16.97
CA SER A 88 -0.42 -1.41 16.31
C SER A 88 -0.34 -2.92 16.25
N ASP A 89 -0.03 -3.46 15.08
CA ASP A 89 0.11 -4.89 14.88
C ASP A 89 0.96 -5.21 13.66
N GLU A 90 1.18 -6.50 13.46
CA GLU A 90 1.79 -7.07 12.28
C GLU A 90 0.88 -8.13 11.66
N PHE A 91 0.60 -7.96 10.37
CA PHE A 91 -0.07 -8.97 9.56
C PHE A 91 0.95 -9.62 8.63
N ASP A 92 1.06 -10.94 8.72
CA ASP A 92 1.92 -11.76 7.87
C ASP A 92 1.05 -12.70 7.03
N PHE A 93 1.16 -12.55 5.71
CA PHE A 93 0.39 -13.28 4.70
C PHE A 93 1.30 -14.17 3.84
N SER A 94 2.57 -14.34 4.24
CA SER A 94 3.56 -15.11 3.49
C SER A 94 3.18 -16.58 3.30
N ASP A 95 2.41 -17.15 4.25
CA ASP A 95 1.90 -18.53 4.20
C ASP A 95 1.07 -18.86 2.95
N PHE A 96 0.48 -17.85 2.30
CA PHE A 96 -0.34 -18.02 1.08
C PHE A 96 0.07 -17.10 -0.07
N SER A 97 1.36 -16.70 -0.13
CA SER A 97 1.94 -15.83 -1.17
C SER A 97 1.40 -14.39 -1.18
N GLY A 98 0.86 -13.92 -0.05
CA GLY A 98 0.30 -12.58 0.10
C GLY A 98 -1.16 -12.44 -0.30
N ILE A 99 -1.75 -11.28 -0.01
CA ILE A 99 -3.07 -10.89 -0.49
C ILE A 99 -2.93 -10.42 -1.94
N PRO A 100 -3.49 -11.14 -2.93
CA PRO A 100 -3.43 -10.73 -4.32
C PRO A 100 -4.33 -9.55 -4.59
N ASP A 101 -3.94 -8.74 -5.59
CA ASP A 101 -4.81 -7.72 -6.15
C ASP A 101 -6.08 -8.38 -6.73
N ASN A 102 -7.22 -8.00 -6.16
CA ASN A 102 -8.56 -8.47 -6.56
C ASN A 102 -9.38 -7.37 -7.23
N ALA A 103 -8.73 -6.29 -7.68
CA ALA A 103 -9.37 -5.21 -8.40
C ALA A 103 -9.92 -5.67 -9.76
N GLY A 104 -11.05 -5.07 -10.16
CA GLY A 104 -11.80 -5.47 -11.36
C GLY A 104 -11.36 -4.72 -12.61
N THR A 105 -12.34 -4.24 -13.38
CA THR A 105 -12.08 -3.44 -14.58
C THR A 105 -11.27 -2.19 -14.26
N GLY A 106 -10.27 -1.91 -15.10
CA GLY A 106 -9.39 -0.74 -14.93
C GLY A 106 -8.26 -0.93 -13.92
N ALA A 107 -8.04 -2.15 -13.41
CA ALA A 107 -6.96 -2.43 -12.47
C ALA A 107 -5.59 -1.99 -13.01
N THR A 108 -4.86 -1.21 -12.22
CA THR A 108 -3.51 -0.73 -12.54
C THR A 108 -2.40 -1.52 -11.84
N GLY A 109 -2.76 -2.28 -10.80
CA GLY A 109 -1.82 -2.94 -9.90
C GLY A 109 -1.33 -2.04 -8.76
N ASP A 110 -1.69 -0.76 -8.75
CA ASP A 110 -1.26 0.21 -7.76
C ASP A 110 -1.94 0.01 -6.40
N VAL A 111 -1.26 0.44 -5.34
CA VAL A 111 -1.80 0.42 -3.97
C VAL A 111 -2.02 1.85 -3.49
N LYS A 112 -3.24 2.11 -3.04
CA LYS A 112 -3.70 3.42 -2.55
C LYS A 112 -4.10 3.38 -1.09
N PHE A 113 -3.88 4.48 -0.38
CA PHE A 113 -4.34 4.64 1.00
C PHE A 113 -5.48 5.67 1.09
N THR A 114 -6.41 5.42 2.00
CA THR A 114 -7.45 6.36 2.44
C THR A 114 -7.50 6.36 3.96
N THR A 115 -7.40 7.52 4.61
CA THR A 115 -7.51 7.59 6.08
C THR A 115 -8.98 7.64 6.51
N VAL A 116 -9.28 7.13 7.70
CA VAL A 116 -10.64 7.03 8.24
C VAL A 116 -10.65 7.55 9.67
N GLY A 117 -11.61 8.41 10.00
CA GLY A 117 -11.77 8.93 11.36
C GLY A 117 -10.66 9.89 11.80
N HIS A 118 -9.98 10.55 10.85
CA HIS A 118 -8.84 11.41 11.13
C HIS A 118 -9.25 12.77 11.72
N SER A 119 -8.38 13.30 12.57
CA SER A 119 -8.36 14.64 13.17
C SER A 119 -6.96 15.24 13.06
N SER A 120 -6.86 16.54 13.32
CA SER A 120 -5.56 17.22 13.32
C SER A 120 -4.64 16.65 14.41
N GLY A 121 -3.44 16.23 14.03
CA GLY A 121 -2.43 15.64 14.91
C GLY A 121 -2.44 14.11 14.96
N ASP A 122 -3.42 13.45 14.34
CA ASP A 122 -3.43 12.00 14.22
C ASP A 122 -2.28 11.51 13.36
N VAL A 123 -1.82 10.28 13.61
CA VAL A 123 -0.65 9.72 12.91
C VAL A 123 -0.82 8.28 12.49
N TYR A 124 -0.19 7.91 11.39
CA TYR A 124 0.07 6.52 11.05
C TYR A 124 1.55 6.33 10.68
N SER A 125 2.06 5.14 10.96
CA SER A 125 3.32 4.62 10.43
C SER A 125 3.09 3.19 9.96
N ILE A 126 3.26 2.94 8.67
CA ILE A 126 3.03 1.64 8.04
C ILE A 126 4.29 1.23 7.28
N VAL A 127 4.77 0.02 7.54
CA VAL A 127 5.80 -0.65 6.75
C VAL A 127 5.16 -1.84 6.04
N MET A 128 5.34 -1.93 4.74
CA MET A 128 4.71 -2.97 3.93
C MET A 128 5.75 -3.66 3.05
N THR A 129 5.70 -4.99 3.03
CA THR A 129 6.41 -5.82 2.06
C THR A 129 5.41 -6.32 1.03
N VAL A 130 5.75 -6.15 -0.24
CA VAL A 130 4.93 -6.59 -1.37
C VAL A 130 5.71 -7.50 -2.29
N VAL A 131 5.02 -8.47 -2.88
CA VAL A 131 5.53 -9.34 -3.94
C VAL A 131 5.14 -8.77 -5.29
N LYS A 132 6.12 -8.61 -6.17
CA LYS A 132 5.98 -8.05 -7.51
C LYS A 132 5.64 -9.15 -8.52
N HIS A 133 4.66 -8.88 -9.37
CA HIS A 133 4.26 -9.72 -10.49
C HIS A 133 4.56 -9.00 -11.81
N TYR A 134 4.97 -9.77 -12.82
CA TYR A 134 5.45 -9.25 -14.11
C TYR A 134 4.60 -9.70 -15.31
N THR A 135 3.52 -10.42 -15.03
CA THR A 135 2.54 -10.88 -15.99
C THR A 135 1.19 -10.37 -15.54
N ASN A 136 0.44 -9.75 -16.45
CA ASN A 136 -0.93 -9.34 -16.18
C ASN A 136 -1.72 -10.56 -15.66
N PRO A 137 -2.46 -10.47 -14.53
CA PRO A 137 -3.32 -11.57 -14.11
C PRO A 137 -4.27 -11.91 -15.26
N SER A 138 -4.18 -13.16 -15.73
CA SER A 138 -5.07 -13.72 -16.75
C SER A 138 -6.45 -14.00 -16.18
#